data_AF-A0A7V4Q411-F1
#
_entry.id   AF-A0A7V4Q411-F1
#
_cell.length_a   1.000
_cell.length_b   1.000
_cell.length_c   1.000
_cell.angle_alpha   90.00
_cell.angle_beta   90.00
_cell.angle_gamma   90.00
#
_symmetry.space_group_name_H-M   'P 1'
#
loop_
_entity.id
_entity.type
_entity.pdbx_description
1 polymer ?
#
loop_
_entity_poly.entity_id
_entity_poly.type
_entity_poly.pdbx_seq_one_letter_code
_entity_poly.pdbx_strand_id
1 'polypeptide(L)'
;FLPLLFLLNCVFIGYAIAILESLISCYSFRRPYEIEELSGLAKLVPYVTVIWLCVVIGDLGYRGQIGAALKGDFYSGFFLTEFLLVAIGSLLLFAKKLRRSPRWLFVSATLIVLGGALYRFNVYLIGFNPGKGWRYFPSFAEVMITVGIVALEILGYKVFVALFPVLPNTAGHGPAPDVKAEERVAQAQLSTQP
;
A
#
# COMPACT_ATOMS: atom_id res chain seq x y z
N PHE A 1 -11.01 9.43 18.89
CA PHE A 1 -9.64 8.87 19.01
C PHE A 1 -8.75 9.26 17.82
N LEU A 2 -8.47 10.56 17.62
CA LEU A 2 -7.78 11.03 16.42
C LEU A 2 -6.33 10.51 16.27
N PRO A 3 -5.47 10.58 17.31
CA PRO A 3 -4.06 10.15 17.18
C PRO A 3 -3.91 8.68 16.77
N LEU A 4 -4.78 7.80 17.31
CA LEU A 4 -4.79 6.38 16.98
C LEU A 4 -5.16 6.12 15.52
N LEU A 5 -6.18 6.82 14.99
CA LEU A 5 -6.59 6.70 13.59
C LEU A 5 -5.47 7.13 12.64
N PHE A 6 -4.75 8.20 12.97
CA PHE A 6 -3.58 8.66 12.19
C PHE A 6 -2.41 7.69 12.25
N LEU A 7 -2.13 7.09 13.41
CA LEU A 7 -1.09 6.09 13.56
C LEU A 7 -1.38 4.87 12.68
N LEU A 8 -2.58 4.30 12.79
CA LEU A 8 -3.01 3.16 11.99
C LEU A 8 -2.99 3.49 10.49
N ASN A 9 -3.46 4.69 10.11
CA ASN A 9 -3.40 5.21 8.75
C ASN A 9 -1.96 5.26 8.20
N CYS A 10 -1.03 5.79 8.98
CA CYS A 10 0.39 5.82 8.61
C CYS A 10 0.95 4.40 8.38
N VAL A 11 0.65 3.46 9.28
CA VAL A 11 1.15 2.08 9.20
C VAL A 11 0.68 1.39 7.92
N PHE A 12 -0.63 1.38 7.63
CA PHE A 12 -1.10 0.66 6.44
C PHE A 12 -0.73 1.35 5.12
N ILE A 13 -0.68 2.70 5.09
CA ILE A 13 -0.24 3.44 3.91
C ILE A 13 1.25 3.16 3.66
N GLY A 14 2.08 3.19 4.70
CA GLY A 14 3.52 2.93 4.58
C GLY A 14 3.81 1.57 3.95
N TYR A 15 3.11 0.52 4.39
CA TYR A 15 3.22 -0.80 3.77
C TYR A 15 2.70 -0.82 2.32
N ALA A 16 1.61 -0.13 2.03
CA ALA A 16 1.08 -0.04 0.67
C ALA A 16 2.02 0.71 -0.28
N ILE A 17 2.65 1.81 0.18
CA ILE A 17 3.66 2.54 -0.58
C ILE A 17 4.87 1.64 -0.85
N ALA A 18 5.38 0.93 0.15
CA ALA A 18 6.50 0.00 -0.05
C ALA A 18 6.20 -1.08 -1.10
N ILE A 19 4.97 -1.63 -1.10
CA ILE A 19 4.53 -2.58 -2.15
C ILE A 19 4.52 -1.90 -3.53
N LEU A 20 3.99 -0.67 -3.64
CA LEU A 20 3.97 0.07 -4.90
C LEU A 20 5.37 0.38 -5.41
N GLU A 21 6.24 0.91 -4.55
CA GLU A 21 7.62 1.24 -4.90
C GLU A 21 8.40 0.01 -5.37
N SER A 22 8.26 -1.13 -4.69
CA SER A 22 8.88 -2.38 -5.12
C SER A 22 8.37 -2.85 -6.49
N LEU A 23 7.05 -2.77 -6.74
CA LEU A 23 6.47 -3.13 -8.04
C LEU A 23 6.92 -2.19 -9.16
N ILE A 24 6.92 -0.89 -8.91
CA ILE A 24 7.36 0.15 -9.86
C ILE A 24 8.85 -0.01 -10.14
N SER A 25 9.66 -0.29 -9.13
CA SER A 25 11.10 -0.51 -9.27
C SER A 25 11.40 -1.78 -10.08
N CYS A 26 10.72 -2.90 -9.79
CA CYS A 26 10.86 -4.12 -10.59
C CYS A 26 10.49 -3.88 -12.06
N TYR A 27 9.41 -3.13 -12.30
CA TYR A 27 8.98 -2.75 -13.65
C TYR A 27 10.01 -1.83 -14.35
N SER A 28 10.49 -0.79 -13.66
CA SER A 28 11.44 0.19 -14.19
C SER A 28 12.82 -0.41 -14.47
N PHE A 29 13.31 -1.27 -13.58
CA PHE A 29 14.60 -1.94 -13.71
C PHE A 29 14.54 -3.28 -14.48
N ARG A 30 13.36 -3.67 -14.99
CA ARG A 30 13.11 -4.94 -15.71
C ARG A 30 13.59 -6.17 -14.94
N ARG A 31 13.38 -6.19 -13.63
CA ARG A 31 13.73 -7.31 -12.73
C ARG A 31 12.52 -8.23 -12.50
N PRO A 32 12.75 -9.52 -12.17
CA PRO A 32 11.66 -10.40 -11.74
C PRO A 32 11.00 -9.85 -10.48
N TYR A 33 9.68 -9.93 -10.41
CA TYR A 33 8.92 -9.47 -9.24
C TYR A 33 9.14 -10.40 -8.04
N GLU A 34 9.48 -9.84 -6.89
CA GLU A 34 9.66 -10.54 -5.62
C GLU A 34 8.31 -10.86 -4.94
N ILE A 35 7.44 -11.60 -5.65
CA ILE A 35 6.05 -11.83 -5.24
C ILE A 35 5.93 -12.52 -3.89
N GLU A 36 6.89 -13.36 -3.50
CA GLU A 36 6.90 -14.04 -2.22
C GLU A 36 7.01 -13.05 -1.05
N GLU A 37 8.00 -12.16 -1.11
CA GLU A 37 8.23 -11.10 -0.12
C GLU A 37 7.07 -10.09 -0.10
N LEU A 38 6.63 -9.64 -1.28
CA LEU A 38 5.51 -8.71 -1.40
C LEU A 38 4.21 -9.31 -0.86
N SER A 39 3.97 -10.60 -1.11
CA SER A 39 2.79 -11.31 -0.57
C SER A 39 2.88 -11.50 0.94
N GLY A 40 4.09 -11.61 1.50
CA GLY A 40 4.37 -11.63 2.93
C GLY A 40 3.99 -10.31 3.58
N LEU A 41 4.48 -9.20 3.03
CA LEU A 41 4.19 -7.85 3.51
C LEU A 41 2.69 -7.50 3.36
N ALA A 42 2.13 -7.81 2.19
CA ALA A 42 0.72 -7.59 1.89
C ALA A 42 -0.24 -8.42 2.75
N LYS A 43 0.26 -9.46 3.45
CA LYS A 43 -0.55 -10.23 4.40
C LYS A 43 -0.90 -9.39 5.64
N LEU A 44 -0.02 -8.48 6.07
CA LEU A 44 -0.21 -7.70 7.30
C LEU A 44 -1.19 -6.54 7.10
N VAL A 45 -1.10 -5.88 5.94
CA VAL A 45 -1.94 -4.74 5.55
C VAL A 45 -3.43 -4.92 5.84
N PRO A 46 -4.10 -6.01 5.39
CA PRO A 46 -5.54 -6.19 5.61
C PRO A 46 -5.94 -6.27 7.09
N TYR A 47 -5.07 -6.74 7.98
CA TYR A 47 -5.38 -6.76 9.40
C TYR A 47 -5.35 -5.35 10.00
N VAL A 48 -4.34 -4.55 9.64
CA VAL A 48 -4.22 -3.17 10.11
C VAL A 48 -5.36 -2.29 9.59
N THR A 49 -5.72 -2.45 8.32
CA THR A 49 -6.85 -1.71 7.72
C THR A 49 -8.17 -2.11 8.35
N VAL A 50 -8.41 -3.40 8.65
CA VAL A 50 -9.63 -3.82 9.36
C VAL A 50 -9.71 -3.20 10.76
N ILE A 51 -8.59 -3.17 11.51
CA ILE A 51 -8.56 -2.49 12.81
C ILE A 51 -8.92 -1.02 12.63
N TRP A 52 -8.34 -0.34 11.64
CA TRP A 52 -8.68 1.06 11.35
C TRP A 52 -10.16 1.25 11.02
N LEU A 53 -10.73 0.42 10.13
CA LEU A 53 -12.15 0.48 9.76
C LEU A 53 -13.07 0.27 10.97
N CYS A 54 -12.74 -0.68 11.85
CA CYS A 54 -13.48 -0.91 13.10
C CYS A 54 -13.41 0.30 14.03
N VAL A 55 -12.23 0.90 14.20
CA VAL A 55 -12.06 2.09 15.06
C VAL A 55 -12.81 3.29 14.48
N VAL A 56 -12.83 3.47 13.15
CA VAL A 56 -13.60 4.53 12.49
C VAL A 56 -15.11 4.36 12.74
N ILE A 57 -15.64 3.17 12.52
CA ILE A 57 -17.07 2.88 12.78
C ILE A 57 -17.39 3.06 14.27
N GLY A 58 -16.51 2.60 15.16
CA GLY A 58 -16.67 2.76 16.61
C GLY A 58 -16.68 4.22 17.06
N ASP A 59 -15.76 5.04 16.54
CA ASP A 59 -15.71 6.49 16.83
C ASP A 59 -16.98 7.19 16.33
N LEU A 60 -17.50 6.79 15.15
CA LEU A 60 -18.72 7.32 14.58
C LEU A 60 -19.98 6.94 15.39
N GLY A 61 -20.04 5.69 15.87
CA GLY A 61 -21.10 5.20 16.74
C GLY A 61 -21.10 5.88 18.11
N TYR A 62 -19.93 6.01 18.73
CA TYR A 62 -19.78 6.71 20.02
C TYR A 62 -20.23 8.16 19.95
N ARG A 63 -20.02 8.85 18.82
CA ARG A 63 -20.46 10.24 18.61
C ARG A 63 -21.92 10.37 18.15
N GLY A 64 -22.62 9.25 17.92
CA GLY A 64 -23.98 9.25 17.37
C GLY A 64 -24.09 9.79 15.94
N GLN A 65 -22.99 9.81 15.19
CA GLN A 65 -22.92 10.43 13.85
C GLN A 65 -23.05 9.42 12.70
N ILE A 66 -23.44 8.17 12.98
CA ILE A 66 -23.63 7.13 11.95
C ILE A 66 -24.62 7.59 10.87
N GLY A 67 -25.72 8.23 11.28
CA GLY A 67 -26.70 8.78 10.34
C GLY A 67 -26.11 9.90 9.47
N ALA A 68 -25.19 10.71 9.99
CA ALA A 68 -24.54 11.77 9.22
C ALA A 68 -23.59 11.22 8.16
N ALA A 69 -22.89 10.11 8.43
CA ALA A 69 -22.03 9.46 7.43
C ALA A 69 -22.80 8.86 6.25
N LEU A 70 -24.09 8.56 6.42
CA LEU A 70 -24.94 7.96 5.39
C LEU A 70 -25.94 8.95 4.76
N LYS A 71 -25.88 10.23 5.11
CA LYS A 71 -26.79 11.27 4.58
C LYS A 71 -26.63 11.53 3.08
N GLY A 72 -25.50 11.15 2.48
CA GLY A 72 -25.22 11.43 1.06
C GLY A 72 -24.84 12.89 0.78
N ASP A 73 -24.50 13.67 1.81
CA ASP A 73 -23.96 15.02 1.64
C ASP A 73 -22.54 14.99 1.06
N PHE A 74 -22.03 16.13 0.61
CA PHE A 74 -20.66 16.27 0.08
C PHE A 74 -19.61 15.62 1.01
N TYR A 75 -19.67 15.91 2.31
CA TYR A 75 -18.78 15.33 3.33
C TYR A 75 -18.93 13.81 3.48
N SER A 76 -20.19 13.34 3.50
CA SER A 76 -20.52 11.93 3.61
C SER A 76 -20.04 11.14 2.38
N GLY A 77 -20.13 11.73 1.19
CA GLY A 77 -19.64 11.13 -0.06
C GLY A 77 -18.12 10.91 -0.05
N PHE A 78 -17.36 11.91 0.40
CA PHE A 78 -15.90 11.77 0.54
C PHE A 78 -15.51 10.75 1.62
N PHE A 79 -16.22 10.75 2.75
CA PHE A 79 -16.04 9.75 3.82
C PHE A 79 -16.34 8.32 3.34
N LEU A 80 -17.44 8.13 2.60
CA LEU A 80 -17.76 6.82 2.04
C LEU A 80 -16.74 6.39 0.97
N THR A 81 -16.26 7.34 0.17
CA THR A 81 -15.24 7.06 -0.85
C THR A 81 -13.93 6.59 -0.21
N GLU A 82 -13.40 7.30 0.80
CA GLU A 82 -12.19 6.85 1.49
C GLU A 82 -12.40 5.47 2.14
N PHE A 83 -13.57 5.25 2.76
CA PHE A 83 -13.89 4.02 3.47
C PHE A 83 -13.95 2.84 2.50
N LEU A 84 -14.62 3.03 1.36
CA LEU A 84 -14.73 2.03 0.31
C LEU A 84 -13.38 1.74 -0.35
N LEU A 85 -12.56 2.76 -0.61
CA LEU A 85 -11.22 2.56 -1.19
C LEU A 85 -10.35 1.68 -0.28
N VAL A 86 -10.30 2.01 1.02
CA VAL A 86 -9.53 1.22 2.01
C VAL A 86 -10.15 -0.17 2.19
N ALA A 87 -11.47 -0.28 2.29
CA ALA A 87 -12.16 -1.56 2.47
C ALA A 87 -11.98 -2.48 1.27
N ILE A 88 -12.17 -2.00 0.03
CA ILE A 88 -12.01 -2.79 -1.19
C ILE A 88 -10.55 -3.21 -1.34
N GLY A 89 -9.60 -2.29 -1.18
CA GLY A 89 -8.17 -2.62 -1.22
C GLY A 89 -7.79 -3.69 -0.19
N SER A 90 -8.31 -3.58 1.03
CA SER A 90 -8.13 -4.58 2.09
C SER A 90 -8.74 -5.95 1.74
N LEU A 91 -9.97 -5.97 1.21
CA LEU A 91 -10.66 -7.20 0.83
C LEU A 91 -9.92 -7.97 -0.26
N LEU A 92 -9.36 -7.27 -1.24
CA LEU A 92 -8.55 -7.87 -2.30
C LEU A 92 -7.29 -8.54 -1.73
N LEU A 93 -6.65 -7.94 -0.71
CA LEU A 93 -5.47 -8.51 -0.06
C LEU A 93 -5.77 -9.70 0.85
N PHE A 94 -6.99 -9.90 1.35
CA PHE A 94 -7.33 -11.11 2.11
C PHE A 94 -7.17 -12.38 1.25
N ALA A 95 -7.53 -12.30 -0.03
CA ALA A 95 -7.44 -13.44 -0.94
C ALA A 95 -5.97 -13.76 -1.29
N LYS A 96 -5.48 -14.91 -0.84
CA LYS A 96 -4.11 -15.40 -1.13
C LYS A 96 -3.80 -15.46 -2.64
N LYS A 97 -4.81 -15.76 -3.47
CA LYS A 97 -4.70 -15.79 -4.94
C LYS A 97 -4.38 -14.41 -5.51
N LEU A 98 -5.00 -13.35 -4.98
CA LEU A 98 -4.80 -11.98 -5.43
C LEU A 98 -3.45 -11.43 -4.94
N ARG A 99 -3.05 -11.77 -3.71
CA ARG A 99 -1.70 -11.42 -3.18
C ARG A 99 -0.54 -12.02 -3.95
N ARG A 100 -0.76 -13.10 -4.70
CA ARG A 100 0.25 -13.72 -5.56
C ARG A 100 0.27 -13.17 -6.99
N SER A 101 -0.58 -12.20 -7.31
CA SER A 101 -0.62 -11.56 -8.62
C SER A 101 -0.08 -10.13 -8.52
N PRO A 102 1.01 -9.77 -9.23
CA PRO A 102 1.55 -8.42 -9.20
C PRO A 102 0.53 -7.35 -9.59
N ARG A 103 -0.38 -7.67 -10.52
CA ARG A 103 -1.47 -6.76 -10.94
C ARG A 103 -2.41 -6.43 -9.80
N TRP A 104 -2.85 -7.45 -9.05
CA TRP A 104 -3.79 -7.26 -7.95
C TRP A 104 -3.12 -6.66 -6.72
N LEU A 105 -1.83 -6.96 -6.47
CA LEU A 105 -1.04 -6.25 -5.46
C LEU A 105 -0.96 -4.76 -5.77
N PHE A 106 -0.65 -4.38 -7.01
CA PHE A 106 -0.60 -2.99 -7.44
C PHE A 106 -1.95 -2.29 -7.21
N VAL A 107 -3.04 -2.86 -7.76
CA VAL A 107 -4.38 -2.29 -7.63
C VAL A 107 -4.78 -2.13 -6.16
N SER A 108 -4.57 -3.16 -5.34
CA SER A 108 -4.94 -3.11 -3.93
C SER A 108 -4.12 -2.08 -3.16
N ALA A 109 -2.81 -2.01 -3.39
CA ALA A 109 -1.95 -1.02 -2.76
C ALA A 109 -2.31 0.40 -3.20
N THR A 110 -2.59 0.64 -4.49
CA THR A 110 -3.06 1.94 -4.98
C THR A 110 -4.37 2.35 -4.32
N LEU A 111 -5.36 1.44 -4.22
CA LEU A 111 -6.64 1.74 -3.56
C LEU A 111 -6.43 2.14 -2.09
N ILE A 112 -5.57 1.43 -1.36
CA ILE A 112 -5.26 1.72 0.05
C ILE A 112 -4.53 3.06 0.18
N VAL A 113 -3.56 3.35 -0.68
CA VAL A 113 -2.86 4.64 -0.68
C VAL A 113 -3.82 5.78 -1.01
N LEU A 114 -4.69 5.63 -2.02
CA LEU A 114 -5.66 6.64 -2.38
C LEU A 114 -6.68 6.87 -1.26
N GLY A 115 -7.25 5.81 -0.68
CA GLY A 115 -8.19 5.93 0.44
C GLY A 115 -7.54 6.53 1.69
N GLY A 116 -6.32 6.09 2.00
CA GLY A 116 -5.55 6.61 3.12
C GLY A 116 -5.10 8.07 2.94
N ALA A 117 -4.73 8.47 1.74
CA ALA A 117 -4.43 9.86 1.39
C ALA A 117 -5.70 10.71 1.44
N LEU A 118 -6.82 10.20 0.93
CA LEU A 118 -8.11 10.87 0.99
C LEU A 118 -8.54 11.12 2.44
N TYR A 119 -8.26 10.19 3.36
CA TYR A 119 -8.43 10.43 4.80
C TYR A 119 -7.67 11.66 5.32
N ARG A 120 -6.43 11.87 4.87
CA ARG A 120 -5.68 13.08 5.25
C ARG A 120 -6.32 14.34 4.67
N PHE A 121 -6.74 14.31 3.40
CA PHE A 121 -7.46 15.43 2.80
C PHE A 121 -8.78 15.71 3.50
N ASN A 122 -9.51 14.66 3.89
CA ASN A 122 -10.77 14.78 4.60
C ASN A 122 -10.60 15.42 5.98
N VAL A 123 -9.56 15.06 6.72
CA VAL A 123 -9.33 15.66 8.05
C VAL A 123 -8.73 17.07 7.97
N TYR A 124 -7.79 17.31 7.05
CA TYR A 124 -7.02 18.56 7.02
C TYR A 124 -7.64 19.67 6.17
N LEU A 125 -8.39 19.34 5.13
CA LEU A 125 -8.87 20.31 4.14
C LEU A 125 -10.40 20.32 4.04
N ILE A 126 -11.01 19.16 3.88
CA ILE A 126 -12.45 19.09 3.58
C ILE A 126 -13.26 19.26 4.88
N GLY A 127 -13.00 18.44 5.89
CA GLY A 127 -13.66 18.50 7.20
C GLY A 127 -13.18 19.64 8.10
N PHE A 128 -12.16 20.39 7.68
CA PHE A 128 -11.66 21.54 8.42
C PHE A 128 -12.52 22.78 8.13
N ASN A 129 -13.35 23.16 9.10
CA ASN A 129 -14.18 24.37 9.02
C ASN A 129 -13.66 25.43 10.00
N PRO A 130 -12.89 26.43 9.54
CA PRO A 130 -12.32 27.47 10.41
C PRO A 130 -13.35 28.54 10.86
N GLY A 131 -14.63 28.40 10.52
CA GLY A 131 -15.69 29.35 10.91
C GLY A 131 -16.20 30.18 9.72
N LYS A 132 -17.13 31.11 9.99
CA LYS A 132 -17.79 31.90 8.93
C LYS A 132 -16.79 32.79 8.18
N GLY A 133 -16.75 32.64 6.85
CA GLY A 133 -16.02 33.52 5.92
C GLY A 133 -14.60 33.08 5.55
N TRP A 134 -14.05 32.05 6.21
CA TRP A 134 -12.69 31.58 5.96
C TRP A 134 -12.73 30.19 5.31
N ARG A 135 -12.06 30.04 4.17
CA ARG A 135 -11.85 28.76 3.50
C ARG A 135 -10.35 28.56 3.36
N TYR A 136 -9.80 27.55 4.00
CA TYR A 136 -8.39 27.23 3.83
C TYR A 136 -8.19 26.63 2.43
N PHE A 137 -7.34 27.28 1.64
CA PHE A 137 -6.88 26.76 0.37
C PHE A 137 -5.36 26.89 0.37
N PRO A 138 -4.63 25.79 0.08
CA PRO A 138 -3.19 25.80 0.19
C PRO A 138 -2.59 26.83 -0.77
N SER A 139 -1.71 27.67 -0.23
CA SER A 139 -0.93 28.62 -1.01
C SER A 139 0.06 27.89 -1.91
N PHE A 140 0.49 28.57 -2.98
CA PHE A 140 1.51 28.02 -3.88
C PHE A 140 2.78 27.59 -3.14
N ALA A 141 3.21 28.37 -2.13
CA ALA A 141 4.37 28.06 -1.31
C ALA A 141 4.20 26.75 -0.51
N GLU A 142 3.03 26.51 0.09
CA GLU A 142 2.75 25.26 0.83
C GLU A 142 2.77 24.03 -0.07
N VAL A 143 2.26 24.17 -1.30
CA VAL A 143 2.34 23.10 -2.30
C VAL A 143 3.79 22.85 -2.71
N MET A 144 4.58 23.90 -2.95
CA MET A 144 6.00 23.78 -3.32
C MET A 144 6.85 23.15 -2.22
N ILE A 145 6.55 23.41 -0.95
CA ILE A 145 7.22 22.73 0.18
C ILE A 145 6.95 21.23 0.13
N THR A 146 5.69 20.83 -0.11
CA THR A 146 5.32 19.41 -0.20
C THR A 146 6.02 18.73 -1.38
N VAL A 147 6.03 19.38 -2.54
CA VAL A 147 6.76 18.90 -3.74
C VAL A 147 8.27 18.78 -3.45
N GLY A 148 8.84 19.76 -2.75
CA GLY A 148 10.24 19.74 -2.34
C GLY A 148 10.59 18.57 -1.42
N ILE A 149 9.71 18.25 -0.46
CA ILE A 149 9.88 17.09 0.43
C ILE A 149 9.85 15.79 -0.37
N VAL A 150 8.86 15.61 -1.25
CA VAL A 150 8.77 14.40 -2.10
C VAL A 150 9.98 14.28 -3.03
N ALA A 151 10.45 15.38 -3.62
CA ALA A 151 11.65 15.39 -4.45
C ALA A 151 12.90 15.00 -3.65
N LEU A 152 13.01 15.48 -2.41
CA LEU A 152 14.10 15.13 -1.50
C LEU A 152 14.06 13.64 -1.11
N GLU A 153 12.87 13.08 -0.85
CA GLU A 153 12.67 11.64 -0.59
C GLU A 153 13.12 10.79 -1.77
N ILE A 154 12.71 11.14 -3.00
CA ILE A 154 13.12 10.42 -4.23
C ILE A 154 14.63 10.52 -4.44
N LEU A 155 15.22 11.71 -4.24
CA LEU A 155 16.66 11.90 -4.34
C LEU A 155 17.38 11.04 -3.29
N GLY A 156 16.91 11.06 -2.04
CA GLY A 156 17.42 10.23 -0.95
C GLY A 156 17.41 8.76 -1.34
N TYR A 157 16.26 8.23 -1.78
CA TYR A 157 16.14 6.85 -2.24
C TYR A 157 17.18 6.50 -3.31
N LYS A 158 17.33 7.34 -4.35
CA LYS A 158 18.31 7.11 -5.41
C LYS A 158 19.75 7.10 -4.89
N VAL A 159 20.10 8.01 -3.98
CA VAL A 159 21.42 8.05 -3.35
C VAL A 159 21.67 6.80 -2.52
N PHE A 160 20.70 6.36 -1.71
CA PHE A 160 20.82 5.16 -0.89
C PHE A 160 20.99 3.89 -1.73
N VAL A 161 20.20 3.72 -2.80
CA VAL A 161 20.32 2.55 -3.69
C VAL A 161 21.64 2.57 -4.47
N ALA A 162 22.20 3.75 -4.78
CA ALA A 162 23.50 3.86 -5.43
C ALA A 162 24.68 3.59 -4.46
N LEU A 163 24.53 3.94 -3.18
CA LEU A 163 25.59 3.82 -2.19
C LEU A 163 25.63 2.45 -1.51
N PHE A 164 24.47 1.85 -1.23
CA PHE A 164 24.37 0.56 -0.55
C PHE A 164 23.95 -0.53 -1.55
N PRO A 165 24.56 -1.74 -1.49
CA PRO A 165 24.12 -2.89 -2.30
C PRO A 165 22.82 -3.47 -1.73
N VAL A 166 21.70 -2.74 -1.90
CA VAL A 166 20.38 -3.13 -1.37
C VAL A 166 19.73 -4.21 -2.23
N LEU A 167 20.08 -4.28 -3.52
CA LEU A 167 19.55 -5.27 -4.45
C LEU A 167 20.45 -6.52 -4.44
N PRO A 168 19.91 -7.72 -4.17
CA PRO A 168 20.67 -8.96 -4.28
C PRO A 168 21.29 -9.09 -5.67
N ASN A 169 22.56 -9.49 -5.70
CA ASN A 169 23.26 -9.76 -6.94
C ASN A 169 22.61 -10.97 -7.61
N THR A 170 21.95 -10.77 -8.75
CA THR A 170 21.29 -11.83 -9.52
C THR A 170 22.30 -12.87 -10.03
N ALA A 171 23.61 -12.59 -9.99
CA ALA A 171 24.68 -13.53 -10.31
C ALA A 171 25.05 -14.48 -9.14
N GLY A 172 24.54 -14.25 -7.92
CA GLY A 172 24.88 -15.05 -6.72
C GLY A 172 23.87 -16.16 -6.38
N HIS A 173 22.66 -16.12 -6.95
CA HIS A 173 21.79 -17.29 -7.00
C HIS A 173 22.18 -18.07 -8.26
N GLY A 174 22.95 -19.15 -8.09
CA GLY A 174 23.09 -20.15 -9.14
C GLY A 174 21.70 -20.54 -9.68
N PRO A 175 21.58 -20.92 -10.95
CA PRO A 175 20.29 -21.29 -11.54
C PRO A 175 19.60 -22.26 -10.57
N ALA A 176 18.36 -21.94 -10.18
CA ALA A 176 17.56 -22.82 -9.33
C ALA A 176 17.69 -24.25 -9.89
N PRO A 177 17.98 -25.26 -9.05
CA PRO A 177 18.20 -26.61 -9.53
C PRO A 177 17.01 -26.97 -10.42
N ASP A 178 17.29 -27.27 -11.69
CA ASP A 178 16.27 -27.70 -12.63
C ASP A 178 15.80 -29.06 -12.14
N VAL A 179 14.74 -29.05 -11.33
CA VAL A 179 14.11 -30.25 -10.76
C VAL A 179 13.75 -31.24 -11.88
N LYS A 180 13.48 -30.76 -13.11
CA LYS A 180 13.22 -31.61 -14.28
C LYS A 180 14.49 -32.17 -14.92
N ALA A 181 15.66 -31.57 -14.69
CA ALA A 181 16.94 -32.15 -15.07
C ALA A 181 17.37 -33.22 -14.06
N GLU A 182 17.17 -32.98 -12.76
CA GLU A 182 17.40 -34.00 -11.72
C GLU A 182 16.47 -35.21 -11.88
N GLU A 183 15.18 -35.02 -12.16
CA GLU A 183 14.26 -36.13 -12.45
C GLU A 183 14.64 -36.88 -13.73
N ARG A 184 15.11 -36.19 -14.77
CA ARG A 184 15.58 -36.83 -16.01
C ARG A 184 16.86 -37.63 -15.81
N VAL A 185 17.78 -37.15 -14.97
CA VAL A 185 19.02 -37.87 -14.61
C VAL A 185 18.69 -39.07 -13.72
N ALA A 186 17.79 -38.92 -12.74
CA ALA A 186 17.34 -40.03 -11.90
C ALA A 186 16.61 -41.12 -12.70
N GLN A 187 15.75 -40.74 -13.65
CA GLN A 187 15.08 -41.69 -14.55
C GLN A 187 16.06 -42.36 -15.52
N ALA A 188 17.05 -41.64 -16.03
CA ALA A 188 18.11 -42.22 -16.86
C ALA A 188 18.95 -43.23 -16.06
N GLN A 189 19.32 -42.92 -14.82
CA GLN A 189 20.07 -43.83 -13.95
C GLN A 189 19.28 -45.09 -13.57
N LEU A 190 17.96 -44.98 -13.35
CA LEU A 190 17.08 -46.14 -13.14
C LEU A 190 16.93 -47.03 -14.38
N SER A 191 17.06 -46.47 -15.59
CA SER A 191 16.99 -47.24 -16.84
C SER A 191 18.28 -47.96 -17.24
N THR A 192 19.39 -47.72 -16.51
CA THR A 192 20.72 -48.27 -16.84
C THR A 192 21.21 -49.34 -15.85
N GLN A 193 20.42 -49.70 -14.83
CA GLN A 193 20.71 -50.87 -13.99
C GLN A 193 20.16 -52.14 -14.65
N PRO A 194 20.99 -53.19 -14.87
CA PRO A 194 20.58 -54.45 -15.48
C PRO A 194 19.69 -55.30 -14.58
#